data_AF-A0A1I3WBL0-F1
#
_entry.id   AF-A0A1I3WBL0-F1
#
_cell.length_a   1.000
_cell.length_b   1.000
_cell.length_c   1.000
_cell.angle_alpha   90.00
_cell.angle_beta   90.00
_cell.angle_gamma   90.00
#
_symmetry.space_group_name_H-M   'P 1'
#
loop_
_entity.id
_entity.type
_entity.pdbx_description
1 polymer ?
#
loop_
_entity_poly.entity_id
_entity_poly.type
_entity_poly.pdbx_seq_one_letter_code
_entity_poly.pdbx_strand_id
1 'polypeptide(L)'
;MSYDPRATPPGPPAQGRTLAMVAHLGGVLTYLFAGWIASLVVWLVQRDQDPATAQEARTALNFQLTALIAMVVLHVVEQFPVIGIIGWIGKLAVGVVALVLSIVAAAAAYRGGSYRYPVSLELVR
;
A
#
# COMPACT_ATOMS: atom_id res chain seq x y z
N MET A 1 -34.45 17.43 0.95
CA MET A 1 -32.98 17.30 1.02
C MET A 1 -32.48 17.00 -0.38
N SER A 2 -31.90 17.98 -1.06
CA SER A 2 -31.29 17.83 -2.38
C SER A 2 -30.00 17.04 -2.24
N TYR A 3 -29.92 15.88 -2.88
CA TYR A 3 -28.69 15.09 -3.01
C TYR A 3 -27.72 15.86 -3.90
N ASP A 4 -26.60 16.34 -3.35
CA ASP A 4 -25.51 16.93 -4.11
C ASP A 4 -24.53 15.82 -4.53
N PRO A 5 -24.49 15.42 -5.82
CA PRO A 5 -23.59 14.38 -6.32
C PRO A 5 -22.10 14.77 -6.27
N ARG A 6 -21.77 16.02 -5.88
CA ARG A 6 -20.39 16.50 -5.71
C ARG A 6 -19.91 16.52 -4.26
N ALA A 7 -20.76 16.12 -3.31
CA ALA A 7 -20.33 16.04 -1.92
C ALA A 7 -19.31 14.90 -1.76
N THR A 8 -18.04 15.26 -1.54
CA THR A 8 -17.01 14.31 -1.13
C THR A 8 -17.52 13.57 0.11
N PRO A 9 -17.53 12.22 0.13
CA PRO A 9 -17.92 11.49 1.32
C PRO A 9 -17.11 12.03 2.50
N PRO A 10 -17.72 12.23 3.68
CA PRO A 10 -16.97 12.62 4.86
C PRO A 10 -15.83 11.63 5.05
N GLY A 11 -14.61 12.14 5.26
CA GLY A 11 -13.43 11.32 5.48
C GLY A 11 -13.66 10.33 6.63
N PRO A 12 -12.89 9.24 6.70
CA PRO A 12 -13.15 8.19 7.66
C PRO A 12 -13.11 8.73 9.09
N PRO A 13 -13.89 8.14 10.02
CA PRO A 13 -13.84 8.50 11.43
C PRO A 13 -12.42 8.36 11.97
N ALA A 14 -12.12 8.95 13.13
CA ALA A 14 -10.75 8.95 13.69
C ALA A 14 -10.12 7.54 13.74
N GLN A 15 -10.90 6.52 14.09
CA GLN A 15 -10.46 5.12 14.06
C GLN A 15 -10.17 4.61 12.65
N GLY A 16 -11.02 4.94 11.67
CA GLY A 16 -10.82 4.59 10.27
C GLY A 16 -9.54 5.20 9.68
N ARG A 17 -9.24 6.47 10.00
CA ARG A 17 -7.96 7.11 9.60
C ARG A 17 -6.74 6.38 10.15
N THR A 18 -6.80 5.92 11.41
CA THR A 18 -5.73 5.11 12.01
C THR A 18 -5.58 3.76 11.31
N LEU A 19 -6.68 3.09 10.99
CA LEU A 19 -6.65 1.81 10.27
C LEU A 19 -6.12 1.97 8.84
N ALA A 20 -6.54 3.01 8.13
CA ALA A 20 -6.02 3.35 6.80
C ALA A 20 -4.51 3.62 6.85
N MET A 21 -4.04 4.40 7.83
CA MET A 21 -2.61 4.61 8.07
C MET A 21 -1.86 3.28 8.30
N VAL A 22 -2.39 2.40 9.16
CA VAL A 22 -1.79 1.07 9.44
C VAL A 22 -1.71 0.22 8.17
N ALA A 23 -2.74 0.26 7.31
CA ALA A 23 -2.72 -0.45 6.04
C ALA A 23 -1.50 -0.04 5.17
N HIS A 24 -1.21 1.26 5.07
CA HIS A 24 -0.05 1.75 4.31
C HIS A 24 1.29 1.42 4.98
N LEU A 25 1.37 1.48 6.32
CA LEU A 25 2.58 1.18 7.10
C LEU A 25 3.03 -0.28 6.97
N GLY A 26 2.15 -1.18 6.53
CA GLY A 26 2.55 -2.55 6.15
C GLY A 26 3.79 -2.58 5.26
N GLY A 27 3.93 -1.63 4.32
CA GLY A 27 5.05 -1.56 3.39
C GLY A 27 6.44 -1.38 4.02
N VAL A 28 6.54 -1.07 5.31
CA VAL A 28 7.82 -1.14 6.07
C VAL A 28 8.37 -2.57 6.08
N LEU A 29 7.50 -3.58 6.03
CA LEU A 29 7.85 -4.99 6.02
C LEU A 29 8.09 -5.54 4.61
N THR A 30 8.23 -4.68 3.59
CA THR A 30 8.49 -5.09 2.20
C THR A 30 9.75 -5.96 2.06
N TYR A 31 10.83 -5.64 2.79
CA TYR A 31 12.05 -6.45 2.78
C TYR A 31 11.86 -7.87 3.35
N LEU A 32 10.83 -8.07 4.17
CA LEU A 32 10.46 -9.38 4.70
C LEU A 32 9.41 -10.08 3.82
N PHE A 33 9.11 -9.57 2.63
CA PHE A 33 8.04 -10.04 1.74
C PHE A 33 6.64 -10.04 2.39
N ALA A 34 6.49 -9.34 3.51
CA ALA A 34 5.29 -9.32 4.35
C ALA A 34 4.54 -8.00 4.29
N GLY A 35 4.94 -7.10 3.38
CA GLY A 35 4.42 -5.73 3.32
C GLY A 35 2.91 -5.62 3.16
N TRP A 36 2.30 -6.59 2.46
CA TRP A 36 0.88 -6.66 2.08
C TRP A 36 -0.06 -7.13 3.21
N ILE A 37 0.46 -7.71 4.29
CA ILE A 37 -0.39 -8.38 5.30
C ILE A 37 -1.29 -7.37 6.00
N ALA A 38 -0.72 -6.24 6.44
CA ALA A 38 -1.47 -5.22 7.17
C ALA A 38 -2.62 -4.64 6.32
N SER A 39 -2.34 -4.30 5.05
CA SER A 39 -3.36 -3.76 4.15
C SER A 39 -4.44 -4.78 3.79
N LEU A 40 -4.08 -6.05 3.61
CA LEU A 40 -5.07 -7.10 3.38
C LEU A 40 -6.01 -7.27 4.57
N VAL A 41 -5.46 -7.35 5.79
CA VAL A 41 -6.26 -7.51 7.00
C VAL A 41 -7.19 -6.32 7.17
N VAL A 42 -6.68 -5.09 7.05
CA VAL A 42 -7.51 -3.88 7.18
C VAL A 42 -8.58 -3.84 6.08
N TRP A 43 -8.24 -4.17 4.84
CA TRP A 43 -9.21 -4.20 3.74
C TRP A 43 -10.32 -5.22 4.02
N LEU A 44 -9.98 -6.44 4.43
CA LEU A 44 -10.97 -7.48 4.74
C LEU A 44 -11.90 -7.11 5.90
N VAL A 45 -11.38 -6.44 6.92
CA VAL A 45 -12.16 -6.00 8.09
C VAL A 45 -13.07 -4.82 7.73
N GLN A 46 -12.56 -3.86 6.96
CA GLN A 46 -13.24 -2.59 6.73
C GLN A 46 -14.13 -2.58 5.48
N ARG A 47 -13.98 -3.52 4.53
CA ARG A 47 -14.72 -3.54 3.25
C ARG A 47 -16.24 -3.45 3.38
N ASP A 48 -16.80 -4.00 4.45
CA ASP A 48 -18.25 -4.04 4.69
C ASP A 48 -18.70 -3.00 5.75
N GLN A 49 -17.75 -2.26 6.37
CA GLN A 49 -18.02 -1.38 7.51
C GLN A 49 -17.76 0.10 7.20
N ASP A 50 -16.62 0.41 6.56
CA ASP A 50 -16.18 1.77 6.27
C ASP A 50 -15.57 1.84 4.86
N PRO A 51 -16.37 2.25 3.87
CA PRO A 51 -15.92 2.34 2.48
C PRO A 51 -14.70 3.24 2.27
N ALA A 52 -14.56 4.31 3.06
CA ALA A 52 -13.44 5.23 2.91
C ALA A 52 -12.12 4.60 3.39
N THR A 53 -12.15 3.94 4.55
CA THR A 53 -10.98 3.18 5.05
C THR A 53 -10.67 1.99 4.16
N ALA A 54 -11.70 1.27 3.69
CA ALA A 54 -11.52 0.14 2.78
C ALA A 54 -10.86 0.56 1.47
N GLN A 55 -11.18 1.74 0.93
CA GLN A 55 -10.58 2.27 -0.30
C GLN A 55 -9.08 2.53 -0.13
N GLU A 56 -8.66 3.15 0.98
CA GLU A 56 -7.23 3.38 1.26
C GLU A 56 -6.50 2.06 1.53
N ALA A 57 -7.12 1.13 2.26
CA ALA A 57 -6.55 -0.19 2.51
C ALA A 57 -6.37 -1.00 1.21
N ARG A 58 -7.35 -0.93 0.29
CA ARG A 58 -7.26 -1.51 -1.05
C ARG A 58 -6.13 -0.88 -1.87
N THR A 59 -5.98 0.44 -1.79
CA THR A 59 -4.92 1.19 -2.47
C THR A 59 -3.53 0.80 -1.95
N ALA A 60 -3.39 0.68 -0.63
CA ALA A 60 -2.19 0.16 0.03
C ALA A 60 -1.88 -1.28 -0.40
N LEU A 61 -2.89 -2.14 -0.44
CA LEU A 61 -2.76 -3.55 -0.81
C LEU A 61 -2.26 -3.73 -2.24
N ASN A 62 -2.89 -3.03 -3.19
CA ASN A 62 -2.47 -3.05 -4.59
C ASN A 62 -1.01 -2.60 -4.77
N PHE A 63 -0.59 -1.56 -4.06
CA PHE A 63 0.80 -1.12 -4.08
C PHE A 63 1.76 -2.16 -3.46
N GLN A 64 1.42 -2.69 -2.28
CA GLN A 64 2.27 -3.65 -1.58
C GLN A 64 2.40 -4.97 -2.34
N LEU A 65 1.35 -5.42 -3.03
CA LEU A 65 1.41 -6.55 -3.95
C LEU A 65 2.26 -6.24 -5.18
N THR A 66 2.18 -5.02 -5.72
CA THR A 66 3.06 -4.57 -6.82
C THR A 66 4.53 -4.60 -6.39
N ALA A 67 4.84 -4.07 -5.21
CA ALA A 67 6.18 -4.10 -4.64
C ALA A 67 6.64 -5.54 -4.36
N LEU A 68 5.75 -6.41 -3.87
CA LEU A 68 6.03 -7.83 -3.66
C LEU A 68 6.45 -8.52 -4.96
N ILE A 69 5.71 -8.31 -6.05
CA ILE A 69 6.04 -8.86 -7.37
C ILE A 69 7.44 -8.39 -7.80
N ALA A 70 7.72 -7.09 -7.70
CA ALA A 70 9.04 -6.54 -8.02
C ALA A 70 10.15 -7.17 -7.16
N MET A 71 9.93 -7.32 -5.85
CA MET A 71 10.87 -7.95 -4.93
C MET A 71 11.14 -9.42 -5.29
N VAL A 72 10.10 -10.18 -5.64
CA VAL A 72 10.23 -11.59 -6.06
C VAL A 72 11.02 -11.70 -7.36
N VAL A 73 10.71 -10.88 -8.37
CA VAL A 73 11.45 -10.86 -9.64
C VAL A 73 12.93 -10.54 -9.41
N LEU A 74 13.22 -9.51 -8.62
CA LEU A 74 14.59 -9.12 -8.31
C LEU A 74 15.34 -10.16 -7.47
N HIS A 75 14.65 -10.86 -6.58
CA HIS A 75 15.22 -11.97 -5.82
C HIS A 75 15.58 -13.16 -6.73
N VAL A 76 14.78 -13.44 -7.76
CA VAL A 76 15.11 -14.45 -8.78
C VAL A 76 16.34 -14.01 -9.58
N VAL A 77 16.40 -12.74 -10.02
CA VAL A 77 17.56 -12.18 -10.74
C VAL A 77 18.85 -12.25 -9.91
N GLU A 78 18.74 -12.01 -8.61
CA GLU A 78 19.86 -12.11 -7.66
C GLU A 78 20.53 -13.50 -7.64
N GLN A 79 19.80 -14.57 -7.96
CA GLN A 79 20.34 -15.94 -7.95
C GLN A 79 21.30 -16.22 -9.13
N PHE A 80 21.36 -15.36 -10.13
CA PHE A 80 22.22 -15.57 -11.30
C PHE A 80 23.64 -15.06 -11.05
N PRO A 81 24.70 -15.85 -11.26
CA PRO A 81 26.08 -15.45 -10.91
C PRO A 81 26.60 -14.20 -11.64
N VAL A 82 26.16 -13.96 -12.87
CA VAL A 82 26.67 -12.87 -13.72
C VAL A 82 25.92 -11.55 -13.47
N ILE A 83 24.61 -11.62 -13.20
CA ILE A 83 23.73 -10.43 -13.07
C ILE A 83 23.17 -10.26 -11.65
N GLY A 84 23.54 -11.13 -10.71
CA GLY A 84 22.92 -11.19 -9.38
C GLY A 84 23.08 -9.91 -8.57
N ILE A 85 24.18 -9.18 -8.77
CA ILE A 85 24.40 -7.87 -8.14
C ILE A 85 23.33 -6.85 -8.54
N ILE A 86 22.80 -6.93 -9.77
CA ILE A 86 21.71 -6.06 -10.25
C ILE A 86 20.43 -6.37 -9.49
N GLY A 87 20.14 -7.66 -9.26
CA GLY A 87 19.00 -8.09 -8.43
C GLY A 87 19.09 -7.56 -7.00
N TRP A 88 20.27 -7.68 -6.37
CA TRP A 88 20.50 -7.18 -5.01
C TRP A 88 20.33 -5.66 -4.90
N ILE A 89 20.98 -4.89 -5.79
CA ILE A 89 20.84 -3.42 -5.83
C ILE A 89 19.38 -3.02 -6.11
N GLY A 90 18.72 -3.71 -7.03
CA GLY A 90 17.32 -3.47 -7.36
C GLY A 90 16.40 -3.68 -6.16
N LYS A 91 16.59 -4.75 -5.38
CA LYS A 91 15.79 -4.99 -4.16
C LYS A 91 15.96 -3.87 -3.15
N LEU A 92 17.20 -3.38 -2.97
CA LEU A 92 17.48 -2.26 -2.08
C LEU A 92 16.77 -0.98 -2.55
N ALA A 93 16.81 -0.70 -3.86
CA ALA A 93 16.10 0.45 -4.43
C ALA A 93 14.59 0.34 -4.26
N VAL A 94 13.99 -0.80 -4.61
CA VAL A 94 12.54 -1.04 -4.49
C VAL A 94 12.10 -0.97 -3.04
N GLY A 95 12.83 -1.57 -2.11
CA GLY A 95 12.48 -1.55 -0.69
C GLY A 95 12.54 -0.14 -0.09
N VAL A 96 13.52 0.69 -0.47
CA VAL A 96 13.58 2.11 -0.06
C VAL A 96 12.41 2.90 -0.64
N VAL A 97 12.12 2.75 -1.93
CA VAL A 97 10.98 3.43 -2.58
C VAL A 97 9.66 3.00 -1.92
N ALA A 98 9.48 1.71 -1.67
CA ALA A 98 8.30 1.18 -0.99
C ALA A 98 8.14 1.77 0.42
N LEU A 99 9.22 1.83 1.20
CA LEU A 99 9.24 2.42 2.53
C LEU A 99 8.82 3.89 2.50
N VAL A 100 9.45 4.70 1.65
CA VAL A 100 9.18 6.14 1.56
C VAL A 100 7.72 6.39 1.13
N LEU A 101 7.27 5.73 0.07
CA LEU A 101 5.91 5.92 -0.43
C LEU A 101 4.87 5.43 0.60
N SER A 102 5.13 4.35 1.32
CA SER A 102 4.27 3.88 2.41
C SER A 102 4.16 4.88 3.56
N ILE A 103 5.27 5.53 3.97
CA ILE A 103 5.23 6.54 5.02
C ILE A 103 4.45 7.78 4.57
N VAL A 104 4.67 8.24 3.34
CA VAL A 104 3.94 9.40 2.79
C VAL A 104 2.44 9.10 2.69
N ALA A 105 2.08 7.91 2.20
CA ALA A 105 0.69 7.47 2.11
C ALA A 105 0.04 7.34 3.50
N ALA A 106 0.74 6.74 4.46
CA ALA A 106 0.29 6.63 5.84
C ALA A 106 0.03 8.01 6.47
N ALA A 107 0.93 8.98 6.27
CA ALA A 107 0.76 10.34 6.76
C ALA A 107 -0.41 11.08 6.08
N ALA A 108 -0.66 10.83 4.79
CA ALA A 108 -1.82 11.37 4.08
C ALA A 108 -3.13 10.77 4.62
N ALA A 109 -3.20 9.45 4.77
CA ALA A 109 -4.35 8.73 5.31
C ALA A 109 -4.68 9.15 6.76
N TYR A 110 -3.66 9.34 7.60
CA TYR A 110 -3.86 9.80 8.99
C TYR A 110 -4.49 11.20 9.06
N ARG A 111 -4.15 12.08 8.10
CA ARG A 111 -4.76 13.42 7.98
C ARG A 111 -6.19 13.38 7.41
N GLY A 112 -6.70 12.21 7.04
CA GLY A 112 -8.01 12.02 6.42
C GLY A 112 -8.02 12.31 4.91
N GLY A 113 -6.85 12.45 4.30
CA GLY A 113 -6.71 12.51 2.85
C GLY A 113 -6.58 11.13 2.23
N SER A 114 -6.54 11.09 0.90
CA SER A 114 -6.23 9.88 0.13
C SER A 114 -4.84 9.99 -0.52
N TYR A 115 -4.19 8.85 -0.75
CA TYR A 115 -2.91 8.81 -1.45
C TYR A 115 -2.95 7.89 -2.66
N ARG A 116 -2.56 8.43 -3.82
CA ARG A 116 -2.40 7.64 -5.04
C ARG A 116 -0.93 7.35 -5.26
N TYR A 117 -0.57 6.07 -5.20
CA TYR A 117 0.77 5.63 -5.53
C TYR A 117 1.11 5.93 -7.00
N PRO A 118 2.35 6.35 -7.29
CA PRO A 118 2.77 6.67 -8.66
C PRO A 118 2.78 5.42 -9.56
N VAL A 119 3.07 4.25 -8.98
CA VAL A 119 3.06 2.95 -9.65
C VAL A 119 2.33 1.97 -8.74
N SER A 120 1.24 1.38 -9.24
CA SER A 120 0.46 0.35 -8.54
C SER A 120 -0.39 -0.41 -9.55
N LEU A 121 -0.36 -1.74 -9.47
CA LEU A 121 -1.23 -2.63 -10.25
C LEU A 121 -2.56 -2.79 -9.51
N GLU A 122 -3.67 -2.64 -10.24
CA GLU A 122 -5.01 -2.83 -9.69
C GLU A 122 -5.38 -4.32 -9.68
N LEU A 123 -4.87 -5.05 -8.69
CA LEU A 123 -5.05 -6.50 -8.54
C LEU A 123 -6.34 -6.86 -7.79
N VAL A 124 -6.63 -6.12 -6.72
CA VAL A 124 -7.84 -6.25 -5.92
C VAL A 124 -8.85 -5.19 -6.36
N ARG A 125 -10.13 -5.59 -6.47
CA ARG A 125 -11.29 -4.77 -6.84
C ARG A 125 -12.28 -4.56 -5.70
#